data_AF-A0A259S4V7-F1
#
_entry.id   AF-A0A259S4V7-F1
#
_cell.length_a   1.000
_cell.length_b   1.000
_cell.length_c   1.000
_cell.angle_alpha   90.00
_cell.angle_beta   90.00
_cell.angle_gamma   90.00
#
_symmetry.space_group_name_H-M   'P 1'
#
loop_
_entity.id
_entity.type
_entity.pdbx_description
1 polymer ?
#
loop_
_entity_poly.entity_id
_entity_poly.type
_entity_poly.pdbx_seq_one_letter_code
_entity_poly.pdbx_strand_id
1 'polypeptide(L)'
;FHALRDLGVDIEDNGSWALPFTIRGRGHIRGGRVEIDASASSQFVSGLLLAAPRFDVGLHLVHTGERLPSMPHIDMTVEALTRRGIKVSRPAPGEWMVEGGVPRSREIAIEPDLSNAAPFLAAALVAGGEVSVEGWPARSTQPGALLPDLLERLGAQVRRADGVLTVRGTGRIRGGEFDLSAAGELAPTFVGLAALADAPTVITGIGHIRLHETDRIAALAGNLRALGGEAEELEDGIRIVPAALRAGTWPAHHDHRMATTGALIGLRVPGVEIDEIGTTAKTLPEFTQLWERLLAVDVAGSARA
;
A
#
# COMPACT_ATOMS: atom_id res chain seq x y z
N PHE A 1 -4.47 -22.03 -0.60
CA PHE A 1 -5.23 -23.30 -0.60
C PHE A 1 -4.53 -24.43 0.14
N HIS A 2 -3.25 -24.71 -0.15
CA HIS A 2 -2.49 -25.79 0.52
C HIS A 2 -2.60 -25.75 2.04
N ALA A 3 -2.25 -24.61 2.67
CA ALA A 3 -2.35 -24.46 4.12
C ALA A 3 -3.76 -24.74 4.70
N LEU A 4 -4.83 -24.39 3.99
CA LEU A 4 -6.20 -24.72 4.45
C LEU A 4 -6.49 -26.22 4.34
N ARG A 5 -6.04 -26.87 3.25
CA ARG A 5 -6.16 -28.34 3.10
C ARG A 5 -5.34 -29.07 4.17
N ASP A 6 -4.15 -28.58 4.53
CA ASP A 6 -3.31 -29.12 5.61
C ASP A 6 -3.98 -29.00 6.99
N LEU A 7 -4.79 -27.95 7.18
CA LEU A 7 -5.66 -27.77 8.34
C LEU A 7 -6.94 -28.63 8.30
N GLY A 8 -7.09 -29.48 7.28
CA GLY A 8 -8.24 -30.39 7.11
C GLY A 8 -9.49 -29.75 6.51
N VAL A 9 -9.37 -28.56 5.91
CA VAL A 9 -10.49 -27.89 5.24
C VAL A 9 -10.75 -28.54 3.88
N ASP A 10 -12.02 -28.90 3.65
CA ASP A 10 -12.49 -29.45 2.37
C ASP A 10 -12.70 -28.31 1.35
N ILE A 11 -11.84 -28.30 0.32
CA ILE A 11 -11.82 -27.27 -0.73
C ILE A 11 -11.89 -27.94 -2.10
N GLU A 12 -12.89 -27.57 -2.88
CA GLU A 12 -13.08 -27.95 -4.28
C GLU A 12 -12.76 -26.74 -5.18
N ASP A 13 -11.73 -26.87 -6.00
CA ASP A 13 -11.21 -25.84 -6.90
C ASP A 13 -11.09 -26.33 -8.35
N ASN A 14 -11.64 -27.53 -8.65
CA ASN A 14 -11.49 -28.22 -9.93
C ASN A 14 -10.03 -28.38 -10.38
N GLY A 15 -9.07 -28.39 -9.45
CA GLY A 15 -7.64 -28.47 -9.74
C GLY A 15 -7.00 -27.18 -10.28
N SER A 16 -7.75 -26.07 -10.28
CA SER A 16 -7.28 -24.78 -10.81
C SER A 16 -6.39 -23.99 -9.85
N TRP A 17 -6.45 -24.27 -8.54
CA TRP A 17 -5.79 -23.48 -7.49
C TRP A 17 -6.13 -21.98 -7.53
N ALA A 18 -7.27 -21.64 -8.12
CA ALA A 18 -7.72 -20.28 -8.39
C ALA A 18 -9.24 -20.16 -8.18
N LEU A 19 -9.76 -18.96 -8.36
CA LEU A 19 -11.21 -18.74 -8.40
C LEU A 19 -11.81 -19.28 -9.73
N PRO A 20 -13.06 -19.79 -9.70
CA PRO A 20 -13.89 -20.01 -8.51
C PRO A 20 -13.48 -21.28 -7.75
N PHE A 21 -13.67 -21.27 -6.42
CA PHE A 21 -13.52 -22.45 -5.55
C PHE A 21 -14.64 -22.49 -4.51
N THR A 22 -14.90 -23.67 -3.95
CA THR A 22 -15.90 -23.91 -2.91
C THR A 22 -15.23 -24.44 -1.65
N ILE A 23 -15.55 -23.86 -0.50
CA ILE A 23 -15.15 -24.37 0.82
C ILE A 23 -16.35 -25.08 1.46
N ARG A 24 -16.21 -26.37 1.77
CA ARG A 24 -17.26 -27.17 2.43
C ARG A 24 -16.99 -27.24 3.93
N GLY A 25 -17.60 -26.31 4.67
CA GLY A 25 -17.45 -26.25 6.13
C GLY A 25 -18.13 -27.42 6.85
N ARG A 26 -17.46 -27.97 7.87
CA ARG A 26 -17.99 -29.04 8.75
C ARG A 26 -18.35 -28.54 10.16
N GLY A 27 -18.37 -27.22 10.36
CA GLY A 27 -18.69 -26.57 11.64
C GLY A 27 -17.50 -26.36 12.58
N HIS A 28 -16.37 -27.02 12.35
CA HIS A 28 -15.13 -26.81 13.11
C HIS A 28 -13.89 -27.02 12.22
N ILE A 29 -12.75 -26.48 12.67
CA ILE A 29 -11.42 -26.72 12.09
C ILE A 29 -10.53 -26.99 13.29
N ARG A 30 -9.80 -28.12 13.28
CA ARG A 30 -8.96 -28.49 14.42
C ARG A 30 -7.91 -27.40 14.72
N GLY A 31 -7.26 -26.89 13.68
CA GLY A 31 -6.08 -26.03 13.84
C GLY A 31 -4.80 -26.84 14.02
N GLY A 32 -3.80 -26.25 14.69
CA GLY A 32 -2.50 -26.86 14.92
C GLY A 32 -1.37 -26.18 14.14
N ARG A 33 -0.31 -26.93 13.80
CA ARG A 33 0.83 -26.40 13.06
C ARG A 33 0.56 -26.41 11.56
N VAL A 34 0.85 -25.31 10.88
CA VAL A 34 0.86 -25.22 9.42
C VAL A 34 2.07 -24.43 8.95
N GLU A 35 2.63 -24.85 7.83
CA GLU A 35 3.77 -24.22 7.18
C GLU A 35 3.32 -23.65 5.84
N ILE A 36 3.76 -22.43 5.50
CA ILE A 36 3.36 -21.77 4.26
C ILE A 36 4.48 -20.89 3.71
N ASP A 37 4.70 -20.99 2.40
CA ASP A 37 5.42 -19.94 1.69
C ASP A 37 4.47 -18.75 1.44
N ALA A 38 4.74 -17.65 2.13
CA ALA A 38 3.99 -16.40 2.05
C ALA A 38 4.79 -15.29 1.33
N SER A 39 5.82 -15.66 0.57
CA SER A 39 6.68 -14.70 -0.16
C SER A 39 5.90 -13.89 -1.18
N ALA A 40 4.84 -14.46 -1.73
CA ALA A 40 3.97 -13.80 -2.69
C ALA A 40 2.99 -12.79 -2.04
N SER A 41 2.55 -13.01 -0.79
CA SER A 41 1.55 -12.15 -0.16
C SER A 41 1.45 -12.35 1.34
N SER A 42 1.53 -11.24 2.10
CA SER A 42 1.25 -11.22 3.54
C SER A 42 -0.20 -11.57 3.88
N GLN A 43 -1.13 -11.43 2.92
CA GLN A 43 -2.55 -11.73 3.14
C GLN A 43 -2.78 -13.20 3.47
N PHE A 44 -1.90 -14.10 3.00
CA PHE A 44 -1.99 -15.51 3.35
C PHE A 44 -1.75 -15.74 4.84
N VAL A 45 -0.77 -15.03 5.41
CA VAL A 45 -0.51 -15.04 6.86
C VAL A 45 -1.69 -14.40 7.58
N SER A 46 -2.05 -13.15 7.24
CA SER A 46 -3.10 -12.41 7.94
C SER A 46 -4.46 -13.12 7.94
N GLY A 47 -4.86 -13.72 6.81
CA GLY A 47 -6.11 -14.47 6.71
C GLY A 47 -6.17 -15.67 7.65
N LEU A 48 -5.06 -16.44 7.74
CA LEU A 48 -4.95 -17.56 8.67
C LEU A 48 -4.94 -17.10 10.13
N LEU A 49 -4.20 -16.03 10.46
CA LEU A 49 -4.17 -15.47 11.81
C LEU A 49 -5.55 -14.98 12.26
N LEU A 50 -6.33 -14.34 11.39
CA LEU A 50 -7.68 -13.85 11.71
C LEU A 50 -8.68 -14.99 11.95
N ALA A 51 -8.55 -16.11 11.23
CA ALA A 51 -9.41 -17.28 11.41
C ALA A 51 -9.01 -18.13 12.62
N ALA A 52 -7.71 -18.16 12.96
CA ALA A 52 -7.11 -19.02 13.96
C ALA A 52 -7.78 -19.06 15.34
N PRO A 53 -8.32 -17.95 15.90
CA PRO A 53 -9.01 -18.01 17.19
C PRO A 53 -10.19 -18.98 17.19
N ARG A 54 -10.81 -19.22 16.03
CA ARG A 54 -11.97 -20.11 15.92
C ARG A 54 -11.59 -21.57 15.64
N PHE A 55 -10.30 -21.90 15.60
CA PHE A 55 -9.84 -23.28 15.50
C PHE A 55 -9.81 -23.93 16.89
N ASP A 56 -10.08 -25.24 16.95
CA ASP A 56 -10.25 -25.98 18.21
C ASP A 56 -9.02 -25.87 19.12
N VAL A 57 -7.80 -25.87 18.55
CA VAL A 57 -6.53 -25.73 19.29
C VAL A 57 -5.74 -24.47 18.93
N GLY A 58 -6.35 -23.52 18.22
CA GLY A 58 -5.65 -22.36 17.67
C GLY A 58 -4.73 -22.70 16.49
N LEU A 59 -3.70 -21.90 16.26
CA LEU A 59 -2.81 -22.03 15.11
C LEU A 59 -1.35 -21.77 15.50
N HIS A 60 -0.44 -22.61 15.02
CA HIS A 60 0.99 -22.32 14.92
C HIS A 60 1.35 -22.21 13.45
N LEU A 61 1.54 -20.98 12.98
CA LEU A 61 1.87 -20.68 11.60
C LEU A 61 3.36 -20.41 11.45
N VAL A 62 3.99 -21.07 10.49
CA VAL A 62 5.39 -20.85 10.13
C VAL A 62 5.51 -20.47 8.67
N HIS A 63 6.12 -19.33 8.42
CA HIS A 63 6.52 -18.93 7.09
C HIS A 63 7.82 -19.63 6.70
N THR A 64 7.83 -20.31 5.55
CA THR A 64 8.99 -21.09 5.06
C THR A 64 9.72 -20.47 3.88
N GLY A 65 9.24 -19.32 3.37
CA GLY A 65 9.84 -18.64 2.22
C GLY A 65 11.04 -17.77 2.62
N GLU A 66 11.78 -17.32 1.62
CA GLU A 66 12.98 -16.49 1.83
C GLU A 66 12.66 -15.05 2.19
N ARG A 67 11.48 -14.56 1.76
CA ARG A 67 11.07 -13.17 1.93
C ARG A 67 9.65 -13.11 2.44
N LEU A 68 9.37 -12.14 3.29
CA LEU A 68 8.01 -11.88 3.77
C LEU A 68 7.67 -10.40 3.58
N PRO A 69 6.93 -10.05 2.52
CA PRO A 69 6.60 -8.66 2.25
C PRO A 69 5.59 -8.13 3.27
N SER A 70 5.46 -6.80 3.35
CA SER A 70 4.31 -6.16 4.00
C SER A 70 4.12 -6.55 5.48
N MET A 71 5.20 -6.72 6.24
CA MET A 71 5.17 -6.99 7.69
C MET A 71 4.23 -6.08 8.50
N PRO A 72 4.10 -4.76 8.20
CA PRO A 72 3.15 -3.91 8.92
C PRO A 72 1.69 -4.39 8.84
N HIS A 73 1.27 -5.03 7.75
CA HIS A 73 -0.07 -5.64 7.65
C HIS A 73 -0.25 -6.86 8.56
N ILE A 74 0.81 -7.63 8.78
CA ILE A 74 0.79 -8.76 9.72
C ILE A 74 0.77 -8.22 11.15
N ASP A 75 1.58 -7.21 11.45
CA ASP A 75 1.58 -6.55 12.76
C ASP A 75 0.21 -5.91 13.07
N MET A 76 -0.43 -5.28 12.07
CA MET A 76 -1.81 -4.79 12.17
C MET A 76 -2.79 -5.92 12.52
N THR A 77 -2.62 -7.09 11.91
CA THR A 77 -3.47 -8.26 12.18
C THR A 77 -3.29 -8.77 13.60
N VAL A 78 -2.05 -8.90 14.05
CA VAL A 78 -1.69 -9.30 15.42
C VAL A 78 -2.25 -8.31 16.43
N GLU A 79 -2.13 -7.01 16.17
CA GLU A 79 -2.68 -5.97 17.03
C GLU A 79 -4.21 -6.03 17.08
N ALA A 80 -4.88 -6.22 15.93
CA ALA A 80 -6.34 -6.34 15.86
C ALA A 80 -6.88 -7.52 16.67
N LEU A 81 -6.17 -8.65 16.69
CA LEU A 81 -6.46 -9.84 17.50
C LEU A 81 -6.21 -9.56 18.99
N THR A 82 -5.05 -9.01 19.31
CA THR A 82 -4.63 -8.70 20.69
C THR A 82 -5.59 -7.71 21.35
N ARG A 83 -6.00 -6.66 20.64
CA ARG A 83 -7.00 -5.67 21.12
C ARG A 83 -8.37 -6.28 21.38
N ARG A 84 -8.66 -7.48 20.86
CA ARG A 84 -9.88 -8.27 21.07
C ARG A 84 -9.68 -9.41 22.07
N GLY A 85 -8.57 -9.42 22.81
CA GLY A 85 -8.29 -10.37 23.87
C GLY A 85 -7.82 -11.74 23.39
N ILE A 86 -7.46 -11.89 22.11
CA ILE A 86 -6.80 -13.09 21.60
C ILE A 86 -5.30 -12.96 21.86
N LYS A 87 -4.71 -13.97 22.48
CA LYS A 87 -3.27 -14.02 22.69
C LYS A 87 -2.58 -14.50 21.41
N VAL A 88 -1.60 -13.72 20.97
CA VAL A 88 -0.73 -14.05 19.84
C VAL A 88 0.72 -13.90 20.29
N SER A 89 1.54 -14.94 20.12
CA SER A 89 2.99 -14.90 20.39
C SER A 89 3.80 -15.14 19.12
N ARG A 90 5.04 -14.66 19.11
CA ARG A 90 5.98 -14.77 17.98
C ARG A 90 7.24 -15.50 18.46
N PRO A 91 7.26 -16.85 18.44
CA PRO A 91 8.36 -17.61 19.03
C PRO A 91 9.68 -17.44 18.28
N ALA A 92 9.62 -17.14 16.98
CA ALA A 92 10.76 -16.88 16.12
C ALA A 92 10.37 -15.92 14.98
N PRO A 93 11.33 -15.30 14.27
CA PRO A 93 11.05 -14.59 13.02
C PRO A 93 10.30 -15.48 12.03
N GLY A 94 9.23 -14.96 11.41
CA GLY A 94 8.39 -15.74 10.50
C GLY A 94 7.46 -16.75 11.17
N GLU A 95 7.36 -16.76 12.51
CA GLU A 95 6.45 -17.64 13.24
C GLU A 95 5.43 -16.89 14.08
N TRP A 96 4.19 -17.39 14.08
CA TRP A 96 3.10 -16.88 14.92
C TRP A 96 2.34 -18.03 15.56
N MET A 97 2.03 -17.88 16.85
CA MET A 97 1.14 -18.78 17.58
C MET A 97 -0.07 -17.98 18.05
N VAL A 98 -1.26 -18.36 17.58
CA VAL A 98 -2.54 -17.76 17.94
C VAL A 98 -3.32 -18.75 18.78
N GLU A 99 -3.70 -18.35 20.00
CA GLU A 99 -4.52 -19.18 20.87
C GLU A 99 -5.98 -19.26 20.38
N GLY A 100 -6.61 -20.43 20.56
CA GLY A 100 -8.05 -20.59 20.35
C GLY A 100 -8.86 -19.76 21.34
N GLY A 101 -9.97 -19.18 20.90
CA GLY A 101 -10.81 -18.30 21.70
C GLY A 101 -11.96 -17.63 20.93
N VAL A 102 -12.73 -16.84 21.65
CA VAL A 102 -13.77 -15.97 21.06
C VAL A 102 -13.25 -14.53 21.11
N PRO A 103 -12.97 -13.89 19.95
CA PRO A 103 -12.60 -12.48 19.93
C PRO A 103 -13.69 -11.63 20.59
N ARG A 104 -13.32 -10.74 21.50
CA ARG A 104 -14.26 -9.85 22.19
C ARG A 104 -14.79 -8.77 21.24
N SER A 105 -16.07 -8.43 21.40
CA SER A 105 -16.64 -7.25 20.75
C SER A 105 -16.04 -5.97 21.34
N ARG A 106 -15.83 -4.97 20.49
CA ARG A 106 -15.28 -3.67 20.89
C ARG A 106 -15.66 -2.61 19.86
N GLU A 107 -16.01 -1.43 20.34
CA GLU A 107 -16.10 -0.23 19.50
C GLU A 107 -14.68 0.29 19.23
N ILE A 108 -14.36 0.51 17.95
CA ILE A 108 -13.06 0.99 17.51
C ILE A 108 -13.24 2.17 16.56
N ALA A 109 -12.47 3.23 16.78
CA ALA A 109 -12.28 4.26 15.77
C ALA A 109 -11.36 3.68 14.69
N ILE A 110 -11.79 3.78 13.43
CA ILE A 110 -10.97 3.41 12.27
C ILE A 110 -10.10 4.61 11.91
N GLU A 111 -8.80 4.38 11.80
CA GLU A 111 -7.85 5.39 11.37
C GLU A 111 -8.13 5.79 9.90
N PRO A 112 -7.77 7.03 9.49
CA PRO A 112 -7.69 7.35 8.07
C PRO A 112 -6.73 6.40 7.34
N ASP A 113 -6.99 6.15 6.06
CA ASP A 113 -6.09 5.36 5.21
C ASP A 113 -4.84 6.19 4.90
N LEU A 114 -3.73 5.85 5.56
CA LEU A 114 -2.48 6.59 5.44
C LEU A 114 -1.80 6.39 4.08
N SER A 115 -2.19 5.35 3.34
CA SER A 115 -1.67 5.06 2.00
C SER A 115 -2.46 5.81 0.93
N ASN A 116 -3.76 6.04 1.11
CA ASN A 116 -4.54 6.97 0.31
C ASN A 116 -4.20 8.44 0.59
N ALA A 117 -3.68 8.76 1.79
CA ALA A 117 -3.16 10.10 2.07
C ALA A 117 -1.90 10.45 1.25
N ALA A 118 -1.17 9.44 0.76
CA ALA A 118 0.10 9.60 0.06
C ALA A 118 0.03 10.52 -1.18
N PRO A 119 -0.86 10.32 -2.17
CA PRO A 119 -0.95 11.22 -3.32
C PRO A 119 -1.26 12.68 -2.93
N PHE A 120 -2.09 12.91 -1.90
CA PHE A 120 -2.43 14.27 -1.45
C PHE A 120 -1.23 14.96 -0.81
N LEU A 121 -0.51 14.28 0.08
CA LEU A 121 0.69 14.82 0.71
C LEU A 121 1.84 14.99 -0.30
N ALA A 122 1.96 14.08 -1.26
CA ALA A 122 2.89 14.16 -2.38
C ALA A 122 2.62 15.37 -3.28
N ALA A 123 1.34 15.77 -3.45
CA ALA A 123 0.98 16.98 -4.18
C ALA A 123 1.66 18.23 -3.62
N ALA A 124 1.88 18.32 -2.30
CA ALA A 124 2.61 19.42 -1.69
C ALA A 124 4.05 19.54 -2.22
N LEU A 125 4.74 18.39 -2.39
CA LEU A 125 6.09 18.33 -2.95
C LEU A 125 6.10 18.72 -4.43
N VAL A 126 5.11 18.23 -5.20
CA VAL A 126 5.02 18.46 -6.64
C VAL A 126 4.58 19.89 -6.97
N ALA A 127 3.65 20.48 -6.23
CA ALA A 127 3.18 21.84 -6.51
C ALA A 127 4.07 22.92 -5.85
N GLY A 128 4.80 22.58 -4.78
CA GLY A 128 5.52 23.56 -3.98
C GLY A 128 4.61 24.34 -3.04
N GLY A 129 3.82 23.60 -2.25
CA GLY A 129 2.86 24.16 -1.31
C GLY A 129 2.82 23.38 0.01
N GLU A 130 1.68 23.40 0.68
CA GLU A 130 1.46 22.69 1.93
C GLU A 130 0.14 21.92 1.88
N VAL A 131 0.14 20.68 2.36
CA VAL A 131 -1.05 19.85 2.54
C VAL A 131 -1.07 19.33 3.96
N SER A 132 -2.25 19.38 4.58
CA SER A 132 -2.50 18.83 5.91
C SER A 132 -3.55 17.73 5.87
N VAL A 133 -3.30 16.65 6.62
CA VAL A 133 -4.23 15.54 6.81
C VAL A 133 -4.57 15.46 8.29
N GLU A 134 -5.85 15.65 8.59
CA GLU A 134 -6.42 15.52 9.94
C GLU A 134 -6.60 14.06 10.34
N GLY A 135 -6.73 13.82 11.65
CA GLY A 135 -6.90 12.46 12.19
C GLY A 135 -5.66 11.58 12.05
N TRP A 136 -4.48 12.17 11.82
CA TRP A 136 -3.23 11.43 11.70
C TRP A 136 -2.85 10.78 13.04
N PRO A 137 -2.69 9.46 13.09
CA PRO A 137 -2.45 8.75 14.34
C PRO A 137 -1.03 8.99 14.87
N ALA A 138 -0.88 9.10 16.20
CA ALA A 138 0.43 9.22 16.84
C ALA A 138 1.28 7.95 16.68
N ARG A 139 0.63 6.78 16.58
CA ARG A 139 1.23 5.47 16.30
C ARG A 139 0.25 4.69 15.43
N SER A 140 0.76 3.99 14.43
CA SER A 140 -0.05 3.15 13.56
C SER A 140 0.79 1.99 13.03
N THR A 141 0.13 0.86 12.80
CA THR A 141 0.67 -0.30 12.07
C THR A 141 0.44 -0.21 10.57
N GLN A 142 -0.26 0.83 10.09
CA GLN A 142 -0.45 1.03 8.65
C GLN A 142 0.91 1.29 7.98
N PRO A 143 1.20 0.71 6.80
CA PRO A 143 2.43 1.01 6.06
C PRO A 143 2.64 2.51 5.79
N GLY A 144 1.55 3.26 5.58
CA GLY A 144 1.58 4.71 5.43
C GLY A 144 2.11 5.48 6.64
N ALA A 145 2.29 4.85 7.81
CA ALA A 145 2.99 5.46 8.95
C ALA A 145 4.46 5.81 8.66
N LEU A 146 5.08 5.13 7.67
CA LEU A 146 6.44 5.40 7.18
C LEU A 146 6.50 6.59 6.22
N LEU A 147 5.36 7.01 5.67
CA LEU A 147 5.27 8.04 4.66
C LEU A 147 5.97 9.35 5.06
N PRO A 148 5.82 9.89 6.28
CA PRO A 148 6.37 11.21 6.56
C PRO A 148 7.90 11.22 6.51
N ASP A 149 8.55 10.20 7.05
CA ASP A 149 10.01 10.07 7.06
C ASP A 149 10.54 9.85 5.62
N LEU A 150 9.79 9.10 4.80
CA LEU A 150 10.12 8.93 3.38
C LEU A 150 9.97 10.23 2.58
N LEU A 151 8.95 11.05 2.87
CA LEU A 151 8.76 12.36 2.23
C LEU A 151 9.83 13.38 2.64
N GLU A 152 10.32 13.35 3.89
CA GLU A 152 11.46 14.17 4.32
C GLU A 152 12.73 13.86 3.50
N ARG A 153 12.98 12.58 3.21
CA ARG A 153 14.11 12.16 2.37
C ARG A 153 14.01 12.71 0.93
N LEU A 154 12.79 12.87 0.41
CA LEU A 154 12.50 13.53 -0.86
C LEU A 154 12.61 15.06 -0.80
N GLY A 155 12.88 15.64 0.38
CA GLY A 155 13.10 17.07 0.57
C GLY A 155 11.89 17.84 1.13
N ALA A 156 10.86 17.15 1.62
CA ALA A 156 9.74 17.80 2.28
C ALA A 156 10.10 18.28 3.69
N GLN A 157 9.40 19.31 4.16
CA GLN A 157 9.31 19.64 5.58
C GLN A 157 8.05 18.98 6.14
N VAL A 158 8.21 18.21 7.22
CA VAL A 158 7.10 17.46 7.83
C VAL A 158 6.89 17.95 9.26
N ARG A 159 5.63 18.15 9.64
CA ARG A 159 5.23 18.49 11.01
C ARG A 159 4.06 17.61 11.45
N ARG A 160 4.19 17.01 12.63
CA ARG A 160 3.12 16.24 13.29
C ARG A 160 2.72 16.98 14.56
N ALA A 161 1.49 17.48 14.63
CA ALA A 161 0.98 18.16 15.82
C ALA A 161 -0.54 18.00 15.91
N ASP A 162 -1.06 17.80 17.14
CA ASP A 162 -2.50 17.82 17.45
C ASP A 162 -3.36 16.91 16.55
N GLY A 163 -2.85 15.73 16.20
CA GLY A 163 -3.55 14.78 15.32
C GLY A 163 -3.59 15.20 13.85
N VAL A 164 -2.73 16.12 13.43
CA VAL A 164 -2.59 16.58 12.05
C VAL A 164 -1.17 16.32 11.57
N LEU A 165 -1.07 15.73 10.37
CA LEU A 165 0.19 15.67 9.63
C LEU A 165 0.18 16.77 8.57
N THR A 166 1.14 17.67 8.64
CA THR A 166 1.38 18.70 7.63
C THR A 166 2.65 18.40 6.86
N VAL A 167 2.57 18.39 5.53
CA VAL A 167 3.71 18.24 4.62
C VAL A 167 3.82 19.49 3.77
N ARG A 168 5.00 20.10 3.77
CA ARG A 168 5.32 21.27 2.96
C ARG A 168 6.43 20.95 1.97
N GLY A 169 6.22 21.30 0.71
CA GLY A 169 7.17 21.14 -0.38
C GLY A 169 7.68 22.47 -0.94
N THR A 170 8.76 22.40 -1.72
CA THR A 170 9.33 23.56 -2.41
C THR A 170 9.16 23.50 -3.93
N GLY A 171 8.52 22.45 -4.44
CA GLY A 171 8.50 22.12 -5.87
C GLY A 171 9.75 21.36 -6.31
N ARG A 172 10.83 21.35 -5.53
CA ARG A 172 11.99 20.51 -5.80
C ARG A 172 11.87 19.17 -5.05
N ILE A 173 11.99 18.08 -5.79
CA ILE A 173 11.95 16.71 -5.27
C ILE A 173 13.33 16.10 -5.44
N ARG A 174 13.91 15.57 -4.37
CA ARG A 174 15.24 14.93 -4.41
C ARG A 174 15.13 13.51 -4.91
N GLY A 175 16.02 13.12 -5.83
CA GLY A 175 16.20 11.71 -6.17
C GLY A 175 16.93 10.91 -5.08
N GLY A 176 16.97 9.59 -5.21
CA GLY A 176 17.72 8.73 -4.29
C GLY A 176 17.33 7.26 -4.31
N GLU A 177 17.73 6.51 -3.29
CA GLU A 177 17.41 5.08 -3.17
C GLU A 177 16.36 4.84 -2.07
N PHE A 178 15.30 4.10 -2.36
CA PHE A 178 14.20 3.85 -1.43
C PHE A 178 13.87 2.36 -1.36
N ASP A 179 14.09 1.75 -0.20
CA ASP A 179 13.54 0.42 0.11
C ASP A 179 12.10 0.59 0.60
N LEU A 180 11.15 0.02 -0.15
CA LEU A 180 9.72 0.02 0.18
C LEU A 180 9.19 -1.40 0.48
N SER A 181 10.05 -2.33 0.91
CA SER A 181 9.66 -3.70 1.32
C SER A 181 8.54 -3.73 2.37
N ALA A 182 8.56 -2.78 3.32
CA ALA A 182 7.54 -2.63 4.34
C ALA A 182 6.29 -1.87 3.88
N ALA A 183 6.35 -1.17 2.74
CA ALA A 183 5.29 -0.26 2.27
C ALA A 183 5.15 -0.26 0.74
N GLY A 184 5.12 -1.45 0.12
CA GLY A 184 5.07 -1.59 -1.33
C GLY A 184 3.84 -0.93 -1.98
N GLU A 185 2.76 -0.74 -1.22
CA GLU A 185 1.60 0.01 -1.67
C GLU A 185 1.83 1.52 -1.87
N LEU A 186 2.87 2.10 -1.26
CA LEU A 186 3.27 3.49 -1.50
C LEU A 186 4.07 3.65 -2.80
N ALA A 187 4.58 2.55 -3.37
CA ALA A 187 5.47 2.58 -4.54
C ALA A 187 4.90 3.38 -5.72
N PRO A 188 3.61 3.28 -6.11
CA PRO A 188 3.07 4.09 -7.20
C PRO A 188 3.19 5.61 -6.97
N THR A 189 3.01 6.07 -5.73
CA THR A 189 3.18 7.50 -5.39
C THR A 189 4.66 7.89 -5.49
N PHE A 190 5.56 7.05 -4.99
CA PHE A 190 7.01 7.30 -5.03
C PHE A 190 7.56 7.26 -6.45
N VAL A 191 7.04 6.40 -7.32
CA VAL A 191 7.37 6.39 -8.75
C VAL A 191 6.93 7.69 -9.42
N GLY A 192 5.74 8.21 -9.08
CA GLY A 192 5.30 9.52 -9.56
C GLY A 192 6.21 10.66 -9.12
N LEU A 193 6.62 10.68 -7.85
CA LEU A 193 7.57 11.66 -7.31
C LEU A 193 8.96 11.54 -7.98
N ALA A 194 9.44 10.31 -8.15
CA ALA A 194 10.73 10.01 -8.78
C ALA A 194 10.81 10.48 -10.23
N ALA A 195 9.72 10.35 -10.99
CA ALA A 195 9.64 10.85 -12.37
C ALA A 195 9.75 12.39 -12.45
N LEU A 196 9.46 13.09 -11.35
CA LEU A 196 9.50 14.55 -11.24
C LEU A 196 10.68 15.04 -10.37
N ALA A 197 11.60 14.14 -10.01
CA ALA A 197 12.76 14.45 -9.17
C ALA A 197 13.90 15.11 -9.94
N ASP A 198 14.87 15.65 -9.20
CA ASP A 198 16.06 16.32 -9.75
C ASP A 198 17.24 15.37 -10.04
N ALA A 199 17.11 14.10 -9.67
CA ALA A 199 18.15 13.09 -9.83
C ALA A 199 17.53 11.68 -10.01
N PRO A 200 18.28 10.73 -10.60
CA PRO A 200 17.85 9.33 -10.69
C PRO A 200 17.40 8.76 -9.35
N THR A 201 16.37 7.91 -9.40
CA THR A 201 15.79 7.27 -8.23
C THR A 201 15.67 5.78 -8.44
N VAL A 202 15.99 5.00 -7.41
CA VAL A 202 15.85 3.53 -7.41
C VAL A 202 14.93 3.16 -6.26
N ILE A 203 13.89 2.39 -6.57
CA ILE A 203 12.93 1.88 -5.58
C ILE A 203 13.05 0.36 -5.57
N THR A 204 13.32 -0.24 -4.41
CA THR A 204 13.55 -1.69 -4.20
C THR A 204 12.62 -2.27 -3.13
N GLY A 205 12.68 -3.58 -2.90
CA GLY A 205 11.84 -4.29 -1.93
C GLY A 205 10.41 -4.53 -2.41
N ILE A 206 10.09 -4.20 -3.66
CA ILE A 206 8.72 -4.16 -4.17
C ILE A 206 8.41 -5.27 -5.17
N GLY A 207 9.28 -6.28 -5.36
CA GLY A 207 9.03 -7.34 -6.34
C GLY A 207 7.65 -8.02 -6.25
N HIS A 208 7.08 -8.12 -5.04
CA HIS A 208 5.75 -8.69 -4.80
C HIS A 208 4.60 -7.90 -5.45
N ILE A 209 4.77 -6.60 -5.74
CA ILE A 209 3.71 -5.76 -6.33
C ILE A 209 3.43 -6.09 -7.80
N ARG A 210 4.22 -6.99 -8.41
CA ARG A 210 3.93 -7.58 -9.72
C ARG A 210 2.68 -8.47 -9.71
N LEU A 211 2.34 -9.02 -8.54
CA LEU A 211 1.21 -9.94 -8.34
C LEU A 211 -0.01 -9.25 -7.73
N HIS A 212 -0.03 -7.91 -7.76
CA HIS A 212 -1.13 -7.11 -7.22
C HIS A 212 -2.27 -6.98 -8.25
N GLU A 213 -3.05 -5.90 -8.19
CA GLU A 213 -4.17 -5.64 -9.10
C GLU A 213 -3.78 -5.71 -10.58
N THR A 214 -2.57 -5.29 -10.88
CA THR A 214 -1.87 -5.44 -12.15
C THR A 214 -0.39 -5.71 -11.83
N ASP A 215 0.43 -6.02 -12.83
CA ASP A 215 1.88 -5.88 -12.65
C ASP A 215 2.20 -4.39 -12.54
N ARG A 216 2.19 -3.87 -11.31
CA ARG A 216 2.38 -2.44 -11.04
C ARG A 216 3.75 -1.95 -11.51
N ILE A 217 4.79 -2.78 -11.45
CA ILE A 217 6.14 -2.37 -11.87
C ILE A 217 6.14 -2.18 -13.38
N ALA A 218 5.66 -3.17 -14.14
CA ALA A 218 5.58 -3.10 -15.59
C ALA A 218 4.64 -1.96 -16.05
N ALA A 219 3.48 -1.82 -15.41
CA ALA A 219 2.51 -0.78 -15.72
C ALA A 219 3.07 0.63 -15.48
N LEU A 220 3.74 0.87 -14.35
CA LEU A 220 4.34 2.17 -14.04
C LEU A 220 5.48 2.50 -15.01
N ALA A 221 6.37 1.55 -15.28
CA ALA A 221 7.47 1.75 -16.23
C ALA A 221 6.94 2.03 -17.64
N GLY A 222 5.93 1.27 -18.09
CA GLY A 222 5.28 1.47 -19.39
C GLY A 222 4.60 2.82 -19.51
N ASN A 223 3.82 3.22 -18.50
CA ASN A 223 3.14 4.52 -18.48
C ASN A 223 4.14 5.69 -18.53
N LEU A 224 5.22 5.64 -17.75
CA LEU A 224 6.26 6.68 -17.76
C LEU A 224 6.96 6.76 -19.13
N ARG A 225 7.34 5.63 -19.72
CA ARG A 225 7.95 5.60 -21.06
C ARG A 225 7.01 6.15 -22.14
N ALA A 226 5.71 5.88 -22.04
CA ALA A 226 4.70 6.40 -22.98
C ALA A 226 4.61 7.93 -22.96
N LEU A 227 4.87 8.56 -21.80
CA LEU A 227 4.96 10.01 -21.64
C LEU A 227 6.38 10.57 -21.93
N GLY A 228 7.29 9.76 -22.46
CA GLY A 228 8.67 10.18 -22.80
C GLY A 228 9.67 10.10 -21.65
N GLY A 229 9.29 9.51 -20.52
CA GLY A 229 10.18 9.26 -19.39
C GLY A 229 11.12 8.08 -19.59
N GLU A 230 12.10 7.98 -18.70
CA GLU A 230 13.03 6.85 -18.64
C GLU A 230 12.81 6.08 -17.34
N ALA A 231 12.31 4.84 -17.48
CA ALA A 231 12.12 3.91 -16.37
C ALA A 231 12.64 2.53 -16.78
N GLU A 232 13.27 1.82 -15.85
CA GLU A 232 13.85 0.49 -16.01
C GLU A 232 13.24 -0.40 -14.93
N GLU A 233 12.68 -1.53 -15.35
CA GLU A 233 12.21 -2.54 -14.40
C GLU A 233 13.41 -3.29 -13.84
N LEU A 234 13.44 -3.46 -12.52
CA LEU A 234 14.39 -4.32 -11.83
C LEU A 234 13.66 -5.58 -11.37
N GLU A 235 14.41 -6.61 -10.97
CA GLU A 235 13.83 -7.84 -10.42
C GLU A 235 12.92 -7.55 -9.21
N ASP A 236 13.42 -6.71 -8.30
CA ASP A 236 12.79 -6.33 -7.02
C ASP A 236 12.35 -4.86 -6.99
N GLY A 237 12.19 -4.22 -8.15
CA GLY A 237 12.10 -2.77 -8.13
C GLY A 237 11.92 -2.09 -9.46
N ILE A 238 12.15 -0.78 -9.42
CA ILE A 238 12.13 0.09 -10.58
C ILE A 238 13.17 1.18 -10.39
N ARG A 239 13.92 1.47 -11.46
CA ARG A 239 14.83 2.61 -11.55
C ARG A 239 14.24 3.64 -12.50
N ILE A 240 14.30 4.91 -12.11
CA ILE A 240 13.71 6.01 -12.85
C ILE A 240 14.78 7.08 -13.03
N VAL A 241 14.99 7.51 -14.27
CA VAL A 241 15.86 8.62 -14.60
C VAL A 241 14.96 9.79 -15.01
N PRO A 242 14.94 10.90 -14.25
CA PRO A 242 14.10 12.04 -14.59
C PRO A 242 14.39 12.56 -16.00
N ALA A 243 13.32 12.75 -16.77
CA ALA A 243 13.36 13.27 -18.13
C ALA A 243 12.16 14.20 -18.36
N ALA A 244 12.22 15.02 -19.41
CA ALA A 244 11.10 15.88 -19.76
C ALA A 244 9.91 15.03 -20.25
N LEU A 245 8.86 14.97 -19.44
CA LEU A 245 7.62 14.29 -19.80
C LEU A 245 6.76 15.16 -20.72
N ARG A 246 5.91 14.52 -21.52
CA ARG A 246 4.95 15.18 -22.43
C ARG A 246 3.52 14.75 -22.15
N ALA A 247 2.57 15.52 -22.68
CA ALA A 247 1.14 15.19 -22.68
C ALA A 247 0.87 13.79 -23.26
N GLY A 248 -0.20 13.17 -22.79
CA GLY A 248 -0.65 11.85 -23.23
C GLY A 248 -1.57 11.17 -22.24
N THR A 249 -2.14 10.04 -22.66
CA THR A 249 -2.99 9.20 -21.80
C THR A 249 -2.15 8.44 -20.77
N TRP A 250 -2.62 8.39 -19.53
CA TRP A 250 -2.09 7.58 -18.44
C TRP A 250 -3.06 6.44 -18.12
N PRO A 251 -2.74 5.20 -18.54
CA PRO A 251 -3.60 4.05 -18.26
C PRO A 251 -3.65 3.68 -16.78
N ALA A 252 -4.84 3.52 -16.21
CA ALA A 252 -5.04 3.18 -14.81
C ALA A 252 -5.01 1.67 -14.54
N HIS A 253 -5.14 0.82 -15.57
CA HIS A 253 -5.08 -0.65 -15.46
C HIS A 253 -6.04 -1.23 -14.40
N HIS A 254 -7.24 -0.63 -14.28
CA HIS A 254 -8.21 -0.93 -13.22
C HIS A 254 -7.62 -0.92 -11.79
N ASP A 255 -6.58 -0.11 -11.56
CA ASP A 255 -5.89 0.02 -10.28
C ASP A 255 -5.93 1.46 -9.78
N HIS A 256 -6.62 1.66 -8.65
CA HIS A 256 -6.71 2.93 -7.93
C HIS A 256 -5.36 3.63 -7.74
N ARG A 257 -4.28 2.89 -7.44
CA ARG A 257 -2.99 3.53 -7.17
C ARG A 257 -2.35 4.07 -8.44
N MET A 258 -2.50 3.34 -9.55
CA MET A 258 -2.05 3.80 -10.88
C MET A 258 -2.78 5.09 -11.28
N ALA A 259 -4.10 5.15 -11.08
CA ALA A 259 -4.87 6.36 -11.34
C ALA A 259 -4.37 7.56 -10.51
N THR A 260 -4.15 7.37 -9.20
CA THR A 260 -3.64 8.46 -8.35
C THR A 260 -2.21 8.90 -8.71
N THR A 261 -1.36 7.99 -9.22
CA THR A 261 -0.05 8.37 -9.76
C THR A 261 -0.18 9.26 -11.00
N GLY A 262 -1.11 8.94 -11.90
CA GLY A 262 -1.39 9.79 -13.07
C GLY A 262 -1.85 11.20 -12.67
N ALA A 263 -2.70 11.30 -11.65
CA ALA A 263 -3.15 12.59 -11.11
C ALA A 263 -2.00 13.42 -10.54
N LEU A 264 -1.05 12.76 -9.85
CA LEU A 264 0.15 13.40 -9.33
C LEU A 264 1.09 13.90 -10.44
N ILE A 265 1.32 13.08 -11.48
CA ILE A 265 2.12 13.48 -12.66
C ILE A 265 1.48 14.68 -13.38
N GLY A 266 0.15 14.67 -13.53
CA GLY A 266 -0.62 15.74 -14.18
C GLY A 266 -0.50 17.11 -13.51
N LEU A 267 -0.08 17.19 -12.24
CA LEU A 267 0.19 18.47 -11.57
C LEU A 267 1.37 19.24 -12.20
N ARG A 268 2.31 18.53 -12.84
CA ARG A 268 3.52 19.13 -13.42
C ARG A 268 3.65 18.92 -14.93
N VAL A 269 2.88 17.99 -15.50
CA VAL A 269 2.90 17.67 -16.93
C VAL A 269 1.54 18.02 -17.53
N PRO A 270 1.41 19.19 -18.19
CA PRO A 270 0.16 19.59 -18.83
C PRO A 270 -0.31 18.58 -19.87
N GLY A 271 -1.61 18.31 -19.91
CA GLY A 271 -2.22 17.41 -20.90
C GLY A 271 -2.07 15.91 -20.61
N VAL A 272 -1.82 15.53 -19.36
CA VAL A 272 -1.94 14.13 -18.91
C VAL A 272 -3.41 13.82 -18.63
N GLU A 273 -3.93 12.78 -19.28
CA GLU A 273 -5.33 12.35 -19.15
C GLU A 273 -5.38 10.91 -18.62
N ILE A 274 -6.05 10.68 -17.49
CA ILE A 274 -6.20 9.34 -16.91
C ILE A 274 -7.41 8.66 -17.55
N ASP A 275 -7.25 7.47 -18.12
CA ASP A 275 -8.31 6.78 -18.87
C ASP A 275 -9.53 6.37 -18.00
N GLU A 276 -9.28 5.85 -16.80
CA GLU A 276 -10.29 5.29 -15.92
C GLU A 276 -10.16 5.79 -14.48
N ILE A 277 -10.30 7.10 -14.26
CA ILE A 277 -10.18 7.69 -12.91
C ILE A 277 -11.16 7.11 -11.88
N GLY A 278 -12.31 6.58 -12.33
CA GLY A 278 -13.32 5.93 -11.50
C GLY A 278 -12.82 4.68 -10.76
N THR A 279 -11.71 4.06 -11.19
CA THR A 279 -11.11 2.92 -10.48
C THR A 279 -10.63 3.27 -9.06
N THR A 280 -10.43 4.57 -8.77
CA THR A 280 -10.14 5.06 -7.43
C THR A 280 -11.19 4.67 -6.39
N ALA A 281 -12.43 4.41 -6.81
CA ALA A 281 -13.50 3.93 -5.94
C ALA A 281 -13.22 2.59 -5.23
N LYS A 282 -12.18 1.85 -5.64
CA LYS A 282 -11.71 0.67 -4.90
C LYS A 282 -11.38 0.98 -3.44
N THR A 283 -10.77 2.14 -3.16
CA THR A 283 -10.37 2.53 -1.80
C THR A 283 -10.75 3.96 -1.43
N LEU A 284 -11.05 4.82 -2.41
CA LEU A 284 -11.45 6.21 -2.18
C LEU A 284 -12.41 6.71 -3.28
N PRO A 285 -13.71 6.38 -3.19
CA PRO A 285 -14.73 6.81 -4.16
C PRO A 285 -14.79 8.32 -4.38
N GLU A 286 -14.49 9.10 -3.36
CA GLU A 286 -14.50 10.56 -3.40
C GLU A 286 -13.17 11.17 -3.88
N PHE A 287 -12.23 10.39 -4.42
CA PHE A 287 -10.89 10.85 -4.78
C PHE A 287 -10.93 12.10 -5.67
N THR A 288 -11.70 12.09 -6.77
CA THR A 288 -11.75 13.23 -7.70
C THR A 288 -12.26 14.50 -7.02
N GLN A 289 -13.30 14.39 -6.20
CA GLN A 289 -13.86 15.53 -5.47
C GLN A 289 -12.86 16.09 -4.44
N LEU A 290 -12.16 15.20 -3.72
CA LEU A 290 -11.12 15.59 -2.76
C LEU A 290 -9.94 16.25 -3.46
N TRP A 291 -9.52 15.70 -4.61
CA TRP A 291 -8.41 16.21 -5.41
C TRP A 291 -8.73 17.58 -6.01
N GLU A 292 -9.92 17.75 -6.60
CA GLU A 292 -10.38 19.05 -7.10
C GLU A 292 -10.47 20.10 -5.99
N ARG A 293 -11.01 19.72 -4.81
CA ARG A 293 -11.03 20.62 -3.64
C ARG A 293 -9.62 21.02 -3.21
N LEU A 294 -8.68 20.07 -3.19
CA LEU A 294 -7.28 20.36 -2.86
C LEU A 294 -6.71 21.43 -3.81
N LEU A 295 -6.94 21.29 -5.12
CA LEU A 295 -6.42 22.20 -6.14
C LEU A 295 -7.15 23.56 -6.18
N ALA A 296 -8.43 23.60 -5.80
CA ALA A 296 -9.24 24.82 -5.84
C ALA A 296 -8.87 25.85 -4.75
N VAL A 297 -8.23 25.42 -3.66
CA VAL A 297 -7.85 26.30 -2.53
C VAL A 297 -6.91 27.43 -2.99
N ASP A 298 -6.18 27.26 -4.09
CA ASP A 298 -5.19 28.23 -4.58
C ASP A 298 -5.81 29.39 -5.39
N VAL A 299 -7.01 29.21 -5.96
CA VAL A 299 -7.65 30.24 -6.81
C VAL A 299 -8.24 31.40 -5.98
N ALA A 300 -8.58 31.15 -4.72
CA ALA A 300 -9.10 32.19 -3.81
C ALA A 300 -7.98 33.02 -3.14
N GLY A 301 -6.74 32.54 -3.13
CA GLY A 301 -5.60 33.17 -2.46
C GLY A 301 -4.75 34.09 -3.34
N SER A 302 -4.76 33.92 -4.67
CA SER A 302 -3.89 34.69 -5.58
C SER A 302 -4.49 36.01 -6.11
N ALA A 303 -5.72 36.34 -5.72
CA ALA A 303 -6.38 37.61 -6.13
C ALA A 303 -6.00 38.83 -5.26
N ARG A 304 -4.92 38.77 -4.48
CA ARG A 304 -4.37 39.93 -3.74
C ARG A 304 -2.84 39.90 -3.65
N ALA A 305 -2.17 40.31 -4.72
CA ALA A 305 -0.98 41.19 -4.72
C ALA A 305 -0.54 41.46 -6.16
#